data_AF-A0AAV5YGE6-F1
#
_entry.id   AF-A0AAV5YGE6-F1
#
_cell.length_a   1.000
_cell.length_b   1.000
_cell.length_c   1.000
_cell.angle_alpha   90.00
_cell.angle_beta   90.00
_cell.angle_gamma   90.00
#
_symmetry.space_group_name_H-M   'P 1'
#
loop_
_entity.id
_entity.type
_entity.pdbx_description
1 polymer ?
#
loop_
_entity_poly.entity_id
_entity_poly.type
_entity_poly.pdbx_seq_one_letter_code
_entity_poly.pdbx_strand_id
1 'polypeptide(L)'
;MSEGGFKKKEGCDLCRAAKITPWFHEDEICWVAECEICETPMVVWRFHGTEPPPAHKDHMQATLRRIAAERVGEYWIDGHMRNIPDHFHAHARPKGGFFGR
;
A
#
# COMPACT_ATOMS: atom_id res chain seq x y z
N MET A 1 -24.92 8.26 -13.22
CA MET A 1 -23.51 7.96 -12.90
C MET A 1 -23.50 6.54 -12.37
N SER A 2 -23.02 5.59 -13.15
CA SER A 2 -23.22 4.16 -12.91
C SER A 2 -22.58 3.73 -11.58
N GLU A 3 -23.40 3.24 -10.65
CA GLU A 3 -22.99 2.63 -9.38
C GLU A 3 -22.26 1.30 -9.63
N GLY A 4 -21.00 1.39 -10.03
CA GLY A 4 -20.05 0.29 -9.87
C GLY A 4 -19.33 0.51 -8.54
N GLY A 5 -19.89 0.01 -7.44
CA GLY A 5 -19.24 0.11 -6.12
C GLY A 5 -17.81 -0.46 -6.13
N PHE A 6 -16.97 -0.05 -5.20
CA PHE A 6 -15.62 -0.58 -5.08
C PHE A 6 -15.65 -2.10 -4.83
N LYS A 7 -14.82 -2.86 -5.56
CA LYS A 7 -14.86 -4.33 -5.54
C LYS A 7 -13.54 -4.91 -5.07
N LYS A 8 -13.59 -6.14 -4.56
CA LYS A 8 -12.42 -7.00 -4.39
C LYS A 8 -12.37 -8.02 -5.54
N LYS A 9 -11.18 -8.52 -5.85
CA LYS A 9 -10.97 -9.58 -6.85
C LYS A 9 -10.57 -10.88 -6.14
N GLU A 10 -11.29 -11.95 -6.42
CA GLU A 10 -10.91 -13.29 -5.97
C GLU A 10 -9.55 -13.67 -6.54
N GLY A 11 -8.71 -14.32 -5.73
CA GLY A 11 -7.34 -14.69 -6.11
C GLY A 11 -6.32 -13.56 -6.09
N CYS A 12 -6.70 -12.31 -5.80
CA CYS A 12 -5.73 -11.23 -5.59
C CYS A 12 -5.23 -11.24 -4.13
N ASP A 13 -3.92 -11.41 -3.95
CA ASP A 13 -3.29 -11.45 -2.62
C ASP A 13 -3.49 -10.15 -1.82
N LEU A 14 -3.45 -9.00 -2.50
CA LEU A 14 -3.68 -7.70 -1.88
C LEU A 14 -5.14 -7.49 -1.46
N CYS A 15 -6.10 -8.05 -2.21
CA CYS A 15 -7.52 -8.06 -1.80
C CYS A 15 -7.78 -8.97 -0.59
N ARG A 16 -7.06 -10.11 -0.53
CA ARG A 16 -7.12 -11.07 0.57
C ARG A 16 -6.59 -10.48 1.87
N ALA A 17 -5.54 -9.66 1.79
CA ALA A 17 -4.95 -8.93 2.91
C ALA A 17 -4.59 -9.85 4.10
N ALA A 18 -3.91 -10.96 3.81
CA ALA A 18 -3.44 -11.89 4.83
C ALA A 18 -2.38 -11.22 5.73
N LYS A 19 -2.50 -11.37 7.06
CA LYS A 19 -1.59 -10.75 8.04
C LYS A 19 -0.32 -11.59 8.25
N ILE A 20 0.51 -11.69 7.20
CA ILE A 20 1.73 -12.50 7.20
C ILE A 20 3.00 -11.71 7.55
N THR A 21 2.94 -10.38 7.48
CA THR A 21 4.01 -9.45 7.90
C THR A 21 3.50 -8.52 9.00
N PRO A 22 4.36 -7.70 9.64
CA PRO A 22 3.91 -6.67 10.57
C PRO A 22 2.94 -5.68 9.93
N TRP A 23 1.79 -5.47 10.58
CA TRP A 23 0.79 -4.46 10.19
C TRP A 23 0.93 -3.20 11.03
N PHE A 24 0.76 -2.05 10.40
CA PHE A 24 0.90 -0.73 11.03
C PHE A 24 -0.41 0.05 11.04
N HIS A 25 -1.31 -0.24 10.10
CA HIS A 25 -2.60 0.45 9.96
C HIS A 25 -3.60 -0.37 9.17
N GLU A 26 -4.88 -0.24 9.51
CA GLU A 26 -6.00 -0.78 8.73
C GLU A 26 -7.22 0.11 8.94
N ASP A 27 -7.90 0.46 7.85
CA ASP A 27 -9.23 1.08 7.87
C ASP A 27 -10.06 0.64 6.65
N GLU A 28 -11.18 1.33 6.42
CA GLU A 28 -12.12 1.07 5.33
C GLU A 28 -11.58 1.42 3.94
N ILE A 29 -10.51 2.22 3.84
CA ILE A 29 -9.91 2.66 2.58
C ILE A 29 -8.66 1.84 2.26
N CYS A 30 -7.81 1.57 3.24
CA CYS A 30 -6.49 0.99 3.02
C CYS A 30 -5.95 0.22 4.23
N TRP A 31 -4.87 -0.50 3.98
CA TRP A 31 -4.02 -1.05 5.03
C TRP A 31 -2.57 -0.71 4.73
N VAL A 32 -1.76 -0.65 5.79
CA VAL A 32 -0.30 -0.47 5.69
C VAL A 32 0.38 -1.58 6.46
N ALA A 33 1.27 -2.30 5.79
CA ALA A 33 2.07 -3.36 6.36
C ALA A 33 3.49 -3.29 5.80
N GLU A 34 4.41 -4.01 6.43
CA GLU A 34 5.72 -4.26 5.83
C GLU A 34 5.58 -5.16 4.60
N CYS A 35 6.19 -4.77 3.49
CA CYS A 35 6.24 -5.60 2.29
C CYS A 35 7.28 -6.72 2.48
N GLU A 36 6.86 -7.97 2.29
CA GLU A 36 7.70 -9.17 2.44
C GLU A 36 8.95 -9.15 1.53
N ILE A 37 8.86 -8.52 0.36
CA ILE A 37 9.94 -8.50 -0.63
C ILE A 37 10.86 -7.29 -0.44
N CYS A 38 10.29 -6.17 -0.01
CA CYS A 38 10.95 -4.87 -0.01
C CYS A 38 11.40 -4.43 1.38
N GLU A 39 10.96 -5.12 2.43
CA GLU A 39 11.23 -4.82 3.84
C GLU A 39 10.95 -3.36 4.20
N THR A 40 9.88 -2.80 3.62
CA THR A 40 9.54 -1.39 3.80
C THR A 40 8.03 -1.21 3.88
N PRO A 41 7.53 -0.13 4.53
CA PRO A 41 6.09 0.13 4.60
C PRO A 41 5.46 0.24 3.22
N MET A 42 4.42 -0.55 3.00
CA MET A 42 3.60 -0.55 1.78
C MET A 42 2.16 -0.23 2.16
N VAL A 43 1.58 0.78 1.53
CA VAL A 43 0.14 1.05 1.57
C VAL A 43 -0.54 0.35 0.41
N VAL A 44 -1.70 -0.23 0.69
CA VAL A 44 -2.50 -0.94 -0.29
C VAL A 44 -3.94 -0.48 -0.20
N TRP A 45 -4.53 -0.20 -1.36
CA TRP A 45 -5.95 0.14 -1.43
C TRP A 45 -6.80 -1.08 -1.08
N ARG A 46 -7.85 -0.93 -0.27
CA ARG A 46 -8.69 -2.06 0.17
C ARG A 46 -9.44 -2.73 -0.98
N PHE A 47 -9.56 -2.02 -2.11
CA PHE A 47 -10.31 -2.44 -3.29
C PHE A 47 -9.37 -2.70 -4.47
N HIS A 48 -9.84 -3.54 -5.39
CA HIS A 48 -9.10 -3.93 -6.60
C HIS A 48 -9.20 -2.85 -7.67
N GLY A 49 -8.11 -2.66 -8.39
CA GLY A 49 -7.96 -1.65 -9.44
C GLY A 49 -6.75 -0.76 -9.20
N THR A 50 -6.38 -0.02 -10.23
CA THR A 50 -5.16 0.80 -10.26
C THR A 50 -5.43 2.31 -10.11
N GLU A 51 -6.71 2.71 -10.17
CA GLU A 51 -7.16 4.10 -10.18
C GLU A 51 -8.07 4.38 -8.98
N PRO A 52 -7.52 4.43 -7.74
CA PRO A 52 -8.30 4.85 -6.59
C PRO A 52 -8.80 6.30 -6.80
N PRO A 53 -10.00 6.64 -6.28
CA PRO A 53 -10.46 8.01 -6.26
C PRO A 53 -9.44 8.94 -5.59
N PRO A 54 -9.36 10.23 -5.98
CA PRO A 54 -8.40 11.18 -5.42
C PRO A 54 -8.39 11.20 -3.87
N ALA A 55 -9.56 11.25 -3.25
CA ALA A 55 -9.67 11.22 -1.78
C ALA A 55 -9.08 9.96 -1.14
N HIS A 56 -9.26 8.79 -1.75
CA HIS A 56 -8.64 7.55 -1.27
C HIS A 56 -7.13 7.58 -1.46
N LYS A 57 -6.66 8.10 -2.59
CA LYS A 57 -5.22 8.23 -2.88
C LYS A 57 -4.54 9.17 -1.89
N ASP A 58 -5.14 10.32 -1.60
CA ASP A 58 -4.63 11.29 -0.63
C ASP A 58 -4.57 10.68 0.78
N HIS A 59 -5.64 9.99 1.19
CA HIS A 59 -5.70 9.28 2.47
C HIS A 59 -4.61 8.21 2.59
N MET A 60 -4.42 7.40 1.55
CA MET A 60 -3.37 6.37 1.49
C MET A 60 -1.97 6.99 1.57
N GLN A 61 -1.71 8.07 0.84
CA GLN A 61 -0.42 8.74 0.87
C GLN A 61 -0.15 9.39 2.24
N ALA A 62 -1.14 10.04 2.84
CA ALA A 62 -0.99 10.64 4.18
C ALA A 62 -0.69 9.56 5.23
N THR A 63 -1.45 8.47 5.21
CA THR A 63 -1.27 7.32 6.11
C THR A 63 0.11 6.69 5.96
N LEU A 64 0.55 6.43 4.71
CA LEU A 64 1.87 5.87 4.45
C LEU A 64 2.99 6.80 4.93
N ARG A 65 2.87 8.11 4.66
CA ARG A 65 3.87 9.11 5.06
C ARG A 65 4.06 9.18 6.57
N ARG A 66 2.95 9.16 7.33
CA ARG A 66 2.97 9.15 8.80
C ARG A 66 3.72 7.94 9.32
N ILE A 67 3.37 6.75 8.84
CA ILE A 67 4.00 5.49 9.28
C ILE A 67 5.47 5.44 8.86
N ALA A 68 5.79 5.84 7.62
CA ALA A 68 7.15 5.81 7.12
C ALA A 68 8.09 6.75 7.88
N ALA A 69 7.61 7.92 8.30
CA ALA A 69 8.41 8.86 9.11
C ALA A 69 8.85 8.25 10.44
N GLU A 70 8.01 7.42 11.06
CA GLU A 70 8.31 6.73 12.32
C GLU A 70 9.19 5.48 12.11
N ARG A 71 9.07 4.81 10.95
CA ARG A 71 9.67 3.49 10.72
C ARG A 71 11.02 3.53 10.00
N VAL A 72 11.17 4.42 9.02
CA VAL A 72 12.32 4.40 8.10
C VAL A 72 13.01 5.77 7.96
N GLY A 73 12.53 6.81 8.65
CA GLY A 73 13.15 8.13 8.65
C GLY A 73 12.96 8.87 7.32
N GLU A 74 14.05 9.20 6.61
CA GLU A 74 13.97 9.83 5.29
C GLU A 74 13.57 8.80 4.23
N TYR A 75 12.54 9.10 3.42
CA TYR A 75 12.02 8.20 2.39
C TYR A 75 11.50 8.94 1.16
N TRP A 76 11.25 8.19 0.09
CA TRP A 76 10.46 8.60 -1.06
C TRP A 76 9.35 7.58 -1.34
N ILE A 77 8.29 8.00 -2.04
CA ILE A 77 7.14 7.13 -2.34
C ILE A 77 7.31 6.51 -3.72
N ASP A 78 7.39 5.18 -3.78
CA ASP A 78 7.41 4.36 -4.99
C ASP A 78 6.00 3.84 -5.29
N GLY A 79 5.35 4.42 -6.29
CA GLY A 79 4.03 3.98 -6.77
C GLY A 79 4.10 2.91 -7.86
N HIS A 80 5.27 2.36 -8.18
CA HIS A 80 5.39 1.37 -9.25
C HIS A 80 4.93 -0.02 -8.77
N MET A 81 3.73 -0.42 -9.22
CA MET A 81 3.10 -1.70 -8.93
C MET A 81 3.74 -2.83 -9.76
N ARG A 82 4.72 -3.54 -9.18
CA ARG A 82 5.52 -4.55 -9.92
C ARG A 82 4.85 -5.93 -9.96
N ASN A 83 4.76 -6.61 -8.81
CA ASN A 83 4.33 -8.01 -8.78
C ASN A 83 2.81 -8.19 -8.91
N ILE A 84 2.04 -7.20 -8.45
CA ILE A 84 0.58 -7.20 -8.55
C ILE A 84 0.19 -5.89 -9.25
N PRO A 85 0.45 -5.79 -10.57
CA PRO A 85 0.35 -4.53 -11.31
C PRO A 85 -1.08 -4.04 -11.48
N ASP A 86 -2.09 -4.89 -11.24
CA ASP A 86 -3.51 -4.57 -11.40
C ASP A 86 -4.21 -4.16 -10.09
N HIS A 87 -3.45 -4.02 -8.98
CA HIS A 87 -3.97 -3.59 -7.68
C HIS A 87 -3.13 -2.46 -7.10
N PHE A 88 -3.75 -1.31 -6.84
CA PHE A 88 -3.08 -0.12 -6.32
C PHE A 88 -2.36 -0.34 -5.00
N HIS A 89 -1.04 -0.14 -5.02
CA HIS A 89 -0.20 -0.09 -3.85
C HIS A 89 1.00 0.81 -4.08
N ALA A 90 1.57 1.32 -2.99
CA ALA A 90 2.77 2.15 -3.01
C ALA A 90 3.66 1.82 -1.82
N HIS A 91 4.97 1.98 -2.00
CA HIS A 91 5.98 1.70 -0.99
C HIS A 91 6.65 3.00 -0.54
N ALA A 92 6.92 3.17 0.75
CA ALA A 92 7.81 4.19 1.23
C ALA A 92 9.23 3.64 1.25
N ARG A 93 10.09 4.03 0.31
CA ARG A 93 11.46 3.53 0.17
C ARG A 93 12.43 4.41 0.97
N PRO A 94 13.26 3.87 1.88
CA PRO A 94 14.23 4.67 2.61
C PRO A 94 15.24 5.31 1.66
N LYS A 95 15.62 6.55 1.96
CA LYS A 95 16.67 7.28 1.25
C LYS A 95 18.02 6.64 1.57
N GLY A 96 18.78 6.30 0.53
CA GLY A 96 20.05 5.55 0.67
C GLY A 96 19.91 4.04 0.41
N GLY A 97 18.69 3.52 0.28
CA GLY A 97 18.42 2.12 0.03
C GLY A 97 18.62 1.26 1.29
N PHE A 98 17.64 0.43 1.60
CA PHE A 98 17.87 -0.76 2.41
C PHE A 98 17.86 -1.93 1.43
N PHE A 99 19.04 -2.50 1.18
CA PHE A 99 19.14 -3.89 0.79
C PHE A 99 19.28 -4.69 2.08
N GLY A 100 18.46 -5.74 2.18
CA GLY A 100 18.30 -6.58 3.36
C GLY A 100 19.61 -7.09 3.96
N ARG A 101 19.46 -7.56 5.20
CA ARG A 101 20.51 -8.17 6.00
C ARG A 101 21.00 -9.50 5.42
#